data_AF-A0A966J8D2-F1
#
_entry.id   AF-A0A966J8D2-F1
#
_cell.length_a   1.000
_cell.length_b   1.000
_cell.length_c   1.000
_cell.angle_alpha   90.00
_cell.angle_beta   90.00
_cell.angle_gamma   90.00
#
_symmetry.space_group_name_H-M   'P 1'
#
loop_
_entity.id
_entity.type
_entity.pdbx_description
1 polymer ?
#
loop_
_entity_poly.entity_id
_entity_poly.type
_entity_poly.pdbx_seq_one_letter_code
_entity_poly.pdbx_strand_id
1 'polypeptide(L)'
;MIELPASPEAFRNASWNDVLPYYDSLATVPLDASGDSVEPWLATWSRLDTLIGEAGTLAMIAYTADTGDAAREAAYLRFSMDIFPKLEEQQVRLARRLLETGWSRPDLETTLHRFRSDIEIFREANVERFSRIEELSAGYQKLVGGLSVDWDGEPKTIPQLQPYLKAADRAVRERAFRLGASAYLDKRDELAECFDRMYQLRIAVAREAGFADYQHYCFAAKHRF
;
A
#
# COMPACT_ATOMS: atom_id res chain seq x y z
N MET A 1 12.79 -25.57 -13.93
CA MET A 1 11.98 -24.38 -13.61
C MET A 1 10.54 -24.62 -13.99
N ILE A 2 9.59 -23.90 -13.38
CA ILE A 2 8.16 -24.08 -13.68
C ILE A 2 7.83 -23.41 -15.02
N GLU A 3 6.86 -23.97 -15.74
CA GLU A 3 6.39 -23.37 -17.00
C GLU A 3 5.38 -22.25 -16.70
N LEU A 4 5.65 -21.06 -17.24
CA LEU A 4 4.80 -19.90 -17.06
C LEU A 4 4.06 -19.59 -18.37
N PRO A 5 2.85 -18.99 -18.30
CA PRO A 5 2.20 -18.49 -19.49
C PRO A 5 3.06 -17.49 -20.27
N ALA A 6 2.92 -17.47 -21.60
CA ALA A 6 3.71 -16.60 -22.45
C ALA A 6 3.36 -15.10 -22.28
N SER A 7 2.14 -14.80 -21.84
CA SER A 7 1.55 -13.45 -21.84
C SER A 7 0.67 -13.22 -20.59
N PRO A 8 0.59 -11.97 -20.08
CA PRO A 8 -0.34 -11.59 -19.01
C PRO A 8 -1.80 -11.91 -19.34
N GLU A 9 -2.13 -12.07 -20.62
CA GLU A 9 -3.46 -12.44 -21.09
C GLU A 9 -4.02 -13.71 -20.42
N ALA A 10 -3.15 -14.66 -20.09
CA ALA A 10 -3.55 -15.88 -19.39
C ALA A 10 -4.17 -15.60 -18.00
N PHE A 11 -3.82 -14.48 -17.37
CA PHE A 11 -4.35 -14.08 -16.08
C PHE A 11 -5.54 -13.12 -16.17
N ARG A 12 -5.93 -12.67 -17.38
CA ARG A 12 -7.00 -11.69 -17.58
C ARG A 12 -8.30 -12.06 -16.85
N ASN A 13 -8.66 -13.33 -16.83
CA ASN A 13 -9.87 -13.87 -16.20
C ASN A 13 -9.56 -14.87 -15.07
N ALA A 14 -8.29 -14.99 -14.66
CA ALA A 14 -7.89 -15.93 -13.62
C ALA A 14 -8.47 -15.54 -12.26
N SER A 15 -8.84 -16.55 -11.48
CA SER A 15 -9.11 -16.45 -10.05
C SER A 15 -7.83 -16.69 -9.24
N TRP A 16 -7.87 -16.44 -7.93
CA TRP A 16 -6.76 -16.83 -7.06
C TRP A 16 -6.42 -18.33 -7.15
N ASN A 17 -7.41 -19.20 -7.31
CA ASN A 17 -7.19 -20.65 -7.41
C ASN A 17 -6.44 -21.06 -8.68
N ASP A 18 -6.47 -20.23 -9.72
CA ASP A 18 -5.69 -20.45 -10.94
C ASP A 18 -4.25 -19.91 -10.80
N VAL A 19 -4.03 -18.94 -9.91
CA VAL A 19 -2.74 -18.30 -9.65
C VAL A 19 -1.91 -19.08 -8.61
N LEU A 20 -2.55 -19.54 -7.54
CA LEU A 20 -1.91 -20.22 -6.41
C LEU A 20 -0.98 -21.39 -6.82
N PRO A 21 -1.34 -22.26 -7.78
CA PRO A 21 -0.49 -23.39 -8.18
C PRO A 21 0.90 -22.98 -8.68
N TYR A 22 1.06 -21.80 -9.30
CA TYR A 22 2.36 -21.30 -9.74
C TYR A 22 3.25 -20.95 -8.54
N TYR A 23 2.68 -20.30 -7.52
CA TYR A 23 3.41 -19.97 -6.28
C TYR A 23 3.74 -21.23 -5.46
N ASP A 24 2.83 -22.20 -5.36
CA ASP A 24 3.10 -23.48 -4.70
C ASP A 24 4.21 -24.28 -5.41
N SER A 25 4.21 -24.25 -6.74
CA SER A 25 5.28 -24.87 -7.52
C SER A 25 6.62 -24.16 -7.30
N LEU A 26 6.66 -22.82 -7.32
CA LEU A 26 7.87 -22.05 -6.98
C LEU A 26 8.36 -22.33 -5.56
N ALA A 27 7.46 -22.47 -4.59
CA ALA A 27 7.81 -22.73 -3.20
C ALA A 27 8.42 -24.13 -2.97
N THR A 28 8.25 -25.05 -3.92
CA THR A 28 8.74 -26.44 -3.82
C THR A 28 9.97 -26.74 -4.68
N VAL A 29 10.34 -25.87 -5.64
CA VAL A 29 11.57 -26.02 -6.46
C VAL A 29 12.81 -26.07 -5.56
N PRO A 30 13.57 -27.18 -5.47
CA PRO A 30 14.75 -27.24 -4.60
C PRO A 30 15.75 -26.10 -4.89
N LEU A 31 16.21 -25.44 -3.84
CA LEU A 31 17.26 -24.42 -3.92
C LEU A 31 18.52 -25.00 -3.29
N ASP A 32 19.57 -25.13 -4.08
CA ASP A 32 20.88 -25.58 -3.62
C ASP A 32 21.67 -24.45 -2.94
N ALA A 33 22.54 -24.86 -2.03
CA ALA A 33 23.46 -23.94 -1.36
C ALA A 33 24.57 -23.41 -2.29
N SER A 34 24.78 -24.05 -3.46
CA SER A 34 25.74 -23.54 -4.47
C SER A 34 25.23 -22.30 -5.19
N GLY A 35 23.91 -22.06 -5.21
CA GLY A 35 23.29 -20.88 -5.80
C GLY A 35 22.95 -21.01 -7.28
N ASP A 36 23.31 -22.13 -7.93
CA ASP A 36 23.09 -22.37 -9.36
C ASP A 36 21.59 -22.43 -9.71
N SER A 37 20.79 -22.92 -8.77
CA SER A 37 19.33 -23.02 -8.90
C SER A 37 18.59 -21.74 -8.48
N VAL A 38 19.23 -20.84 -7.74
CA VAL A 38 18.59 -19.63 -7.17
C VAL A 38 18.32 -18.59 -8.24
N GLU A 39 19.26 -18.36 -9.17
CA GLU A 39 19.06 -17.36 -10.23
C GLU A 39 17.91 -17.70 -11.19
N PRO A 40 17.83 -18.93 -11.76
CA PRO A 40 16.70 -19.32 -12.59
C PRO A 40 15.37 -19.26 -11.82
N TRP A 41 15.40 -19.58 -10.52
CA TRP A 41 14.25 -19.47 -9.63
C TRP A 41 13.78 -18.02 -9.43
N LEU A 42 14.69 -17.11 -9.14
CA LEU A 42 14.41 -15.68 -9.04
C LEU A 42 13.86 -15.11 -10.36
N ALA A 43 14.45 -15.49 -11.49
CA ALA A 43 13.98 -15.06 -12.80
C ALA A 43 12.54 -15.56 -13.06
N THR A 44 12.22 -16.78 -12.65
CA THR A 44 10.88 -17.34 -12.80
C THR A 44 9.88 -16.65 -11.87
N TRP A 45 10.24 -16.40 -10.61
CA TRP A 45 9.40 -15.62 -9.70
C TRP A 45 9.16 -14.20 -10.24
N SER A 46 10.21 -13.49 -10.63
CA SER A 46 10.11 -12.15 -11.23
C SER A 46 9.21 -12.12 -12.47
N ARG A 47 9.32 -13.14 -13.33
CA ARG A 47 8.46 -13.27 -14.51
C ARG A 47 7.00 -13.51 -14.14
N LEU A 48 6.72 -14.37 -13.16
CA LEU A 48 5.36 -14.63 -12.69
C LEU A 48 4.71 -13.35 -12.14
N ASP A 49 5.42 -12.63 -11.25
CA ASP A 49 4.95 -11.37 -10.68
C ASP A 49 4.70 -10.32 -11.78
N THR A 50 5.56 -10.26 -12.79
CA THR A 50 5.39 -9.36 -13.94
C THR A 50 4.10 -9.69 -14.72
N LEU A 51 3.85 -10.96 -15.02
CA LEU A 51 2.67 -11.39 -15.79
C LEU A 51 1.36 -11.08 -15.06
N ILE A 52 1.30 -11.36 -13.75
CA ILE A 52 0.10 -11.10 -12.94
C ILE A 52 -0.09 -9.59 -12.72
N GLY A 53 1.00 -8.87 -12.41
CA GLY A 53 0.98 -7.42 -12.20
C GLY A 53 0.57 -6.65 -13.46
N GLU A 54 1.06 -7.06 -14.63
CA GLU A 54 0.65 -6.47 -15.91
C GLU A 54 -0.83 -6.74 -16.21
N ALA A 55 -1.33 -7.96 -15.97
CA ALA A 55 -2.75 -8.27 -16.15
C ALA A 55 -3.65 -7.41 -15.24
N GLY A 56 -3.28 -7.25 -13.96
CA GLY A 56 -4.02 -6.39 -13.03
C GLY A 56 -3.93 -4.90 -13.40
N THR A 57 -2.77 -4.44 -13.90
CA THR A 57 -2.60 -3.07 -14.38
C THR A 57 -3.49 -2.80 -15.60
N LEU A 58 -3.57 -3.75 -16.54
CA LEU A 58 -4.46 -3.64 -17.70
C LEU A 58 -5.94 -3.59 -17.29
N ALA A 59 -6.35 -4.39 -16.29
CA ALA A 59 -7.71 -4.34 -15.74
C ALA A 59 -8.01 -2.98 -15.10
N MET A 60 -7.07 -2.43 -14.32
CA MET A 60 -7.18 -1.09 -13.74
C MET A 60 -7.29 -0.01 -14.82
N ILE A 61 -6.47 -0.05 -15.88
CA ILE A 61 -6.54 0.90 -16.99
C ILE A 61 -7.90 0.81 -17.70
N ALA A 62 -8.37 -0.41 -17.98
CA ALA A 62 -9.66 -0.61 -18.65
C ALA A 62 -10.83 -0.05 -17.82
N TYR A 63 -10.82 -0.29 -16.51
CA TYR A 63 -11.81 0.26 -15.57
C TYR A 63 -11.73 1.77 -15.46
N THR A 64 -10.54 2.34 -15.29
CA THR A 64 -10.38 3.81 -15.14
C THR A 64 -10.71 4.57 -16.43
N ALA A 65 -10.64 3.92 -17.60
CA ALA A 65 -11.09 4.49 -18.86
C ALA A 65 -12.64 4.57 -18.99
N ASP A 66 -13.38 3.70 -18.31
CA ASP A 66 -14.85 3.71 -18.26
C ASP A 66 -15.34 3.09 -16.95
N THR A 67 -15.45 3.91 -15.92
CA THR A 67 -15.79 3.46 -14.56
C THR A 67 -17.26 3.08 -14.40
N GLY A 68 -18.10 3.28 -15.42
CA GLY A 68 -19.51 2.87 -15.42
C GLY A 68 -19.73 1.43 -15.92
N ASP A 69 -18.70 0.78 -16.49
CA ASP A 69 -18.76 -0.59 -16.98
C ASP A 69 -18.58 -1.60 -15.84
N ALA A 70 -19.67 -2.26 -15.46
CA ALA A 70 -19.71 -3.23 -14.37
C ALA A 70 -18.77 -4.45 -14.58
N ALA A 71 -18.51 -4.84 -15.83
CA ALA A 71 -17.60 -5.96 -16.10
C ALA A 71 -16.14 -5.58 -15.88
N ARG A 72 -15.77 -4.35 -16.24
CA ARG A 72 -14.42 -3.82 -15.99
C ARG A 72 -14.18 -3.56 -14.52
N GLU A 73 -15.18 -3.03 -13.81
CA GLU A 73 -15.15 -2.87 -12.37
C GLU A 73 -14.93 -4.23 -11.67
N ALA A 74 -15.71 -5.25 -12.03
CA ALA A 74 -15.56 -6.59 -11.47
C ALA A 74 -14.16 -7.20 -11.75
N ALA A 75 -13.61 -6.99 -12.95
CA ALA A 75 -12.26 -7.45 -13.28
C ALA A 75 -11.19 -6.75 -12.44
N TYR A 76 -11.28 -5.43 -12.29
CA TYR A 76 -10.37 -4.64 -11.45
C TYR A 76 -10.46 -5.05 -9.98
N LEU A 77 -11.67 -5.14 -9.42
CA LEU A 77 -11.90 -5.53 -8.02
C LEU A 77 -11.41 -6.94 -7.72
N ARG A 78 -11.48 -7.87 -8.69
CA ARG A 78 -10.91 -9.21 -8.53
C ARG A 78 -9.39 -9.15 -8.30
N PHE A 79 -8.67 -8.33 -9.07
CA PHE A 79 -7.23 -8.19 -8.83
C PHE A 79 -6.94 -7.50 -7.51
N SER A 80 -7.60 -6.37 -7.22
CA SER A 80 -7.27 -5.54 -6.05
C SER A 80 -7.73 -6.15 -4.72
N MET A 81 -8.89 -6.81 -4.67
CA MET A 81 -9.49 -7.30 -3.43
C MET A 81 -9.27 -8.80 -3.18
N ASP A 82 -9.02 -9.59 -4.22
CA ASP A 82 -8.89 -11.05 -4.11
C ASP A 82 -7.46 -11.54 -4.37
N ILE A 83 -6.88 -11.18 -5.52
CA ILE A 83 -5.59 -11.73 -5.98
C ILE A 83 -4.40 -11.07 -5.29
N PHE A 84 -4.27 -9.73 -5.35
CA PHE A 84 -3.07 -9.04 -4.85
C PHE A 84 -2.81 -9.26 -3.34
N PRO A 85 -3.82 -9.21 -2.44
CA PRO A 85 -3.57 -9.48 -1.03
C PRO A 85 -2.97 -10.87 -0.77
N LYS A 86 -3.45 -11.90 -1.47
CA LYS A 86 -2.94 -13.28 -1.33
C LYS A 86 -1.61 -13.48 -2.03
N LEU A 87 -1.39 -12.75 -3.12
CA LEU A 87 -0.11 -12.72 -3.81
C LEU A 87 0.99 -12.17 -2.92
N GLU A 88 0.72 -11.09 -2.18
CA GLU A 88 1.65 -10.52 -1.20
C GLU A 88 2.04 -11.55 -0.12
N GLU A 89 1.09 -12.35 0.38
CA GLU A 89 1.39 -13.46 1.31
C GLU A 89 2.37 -14.48 0.70
N GLN A 90 2.18 -14.84 -0.57
CA GLN A 90 3.09 -15.76 -1.27
C GLN A 90 4.46 -15.12 -1.54
N GLN A 91 4.52 -13.83 -1.87
CA GLN A 91 5.79 -13.11 -2.02
C GLN A 91 6.60 -13.13 -0.72
N VAL A 92 5.95 -12.94 0.44
CA VAL A 92 6.62 -13.07 1.76
C VAL A 92 7.14 -14.49 1.97
N ARG A 93 6.34 -15.52 1.63
CA ARG A 93 6.76 -16.93 1.72
C ARG A 93 7.99 -17.21 0.86
N LEU A 94 8.01 -16.75 -0.39
CA LEU A 94 9.16 -16.93 -1.29
C LEU A 94 10.37 -16.11 -0.84
N ALA A 95 10.18 -14.87 -0.36
CA ALA A 95 11.25 -14.04 0.18
C ALA A 95 11.96 -14.69 1.38
N ARG A 96 11.21 -15.27 2.33
CA ARG A 96 11.78 -16.03 3.45
C ARG A 96 12.65 -17.18 2.95
N ARG A 97 12.13 -17.96 2.02
CA ARG A 97 12.83 -19.10 1.42
C ARG A 97 14.12 -18.70 0.71
N LEU A 98 14.10 -17.60 -0.04
CA LEU A 98 15.30 -17.04 -0.67
C LEU A 98 16.36 -16.69 0.39
N LEU A 99 15.96 -16.02 1.47
CA LEU A 99 16.89 -15.61 2.52
C LEU A 99 17.49 -16.79 3.27
N GLU A 100 16.75 -17.88 3.47
CA GLU A 100 17.23 -19.12 4.08
C GLU A 100 18.35 -19.79 3.29
N THR A 101 18.42 -19.58 1.97
CA THR A 101 19.52 -20.11 1.15
C THR A 101 20.87 -19.45 1.44
N GLY A 102 20.87 -18.25 2.05
CA GLY A 102 22.07 -17.42 2.21
C GLY A 102 22.61 -16.83 0.91
N TRP A 103 21.95 -17.08 -0.23
CA TRP A 103 22.37 -16.56 -1.53
C TRP A 103 22.35 -15.03 -1.56
N SER A 104 23.36 -14.45 -2.20
CA SER A 104 23.44 -13.00 -2.37
C SER A 104 24.19 -12.64 -3.64
N ARG A 105 23.83 -11.48 -4.19
CA ARG A 105 24.54 -10.82 -5.27
C ARG A 105 24.67 -9.32 -4.97
N PRO A 106 25.79 -8.68 -5.33
CA PRO A 106 26.00 -7.26 -5.07
C PRO A 106 24.89 -6.35 -5.60
N ASP A 107 24.37 -6.63 -6.80
CA ASP A 107 23.30 -5.85 -7.44
C ASP A 107 21.91 -6.06 -6.80
N LEU A 108 21.74 -7.09 -5.96
CA LEU A 108 20.49 -7.41 -5.29
C LEU A 108 20.54 -7.21 -3.77
N GLU A 109 21.67 -6.78 -3.21
CA GLU A 109 21.81 -6.58 -1.76
C GLU A 109 20.73 -5.68 -1.17
N THR A 110 20.37 -4.60 -1.87
CA THR A 110 19.29 -3.70 -1.43
C THR A 110 17.96 -4.43 -1.34
N THR A 111 17.59 -5.21 -2.37
CA THR A 111 16.34 -5.98 -2.39
C THR A 111 16.32 -7.03 -1.28
N LEU A 112 17.42 -7.77 -1.11
CA LEU A 112 17.55 -8.76 -0.05
C LEU A 112 17.46 -8.11 1.34
N HIS A 113 18.03 -6.92 1.52
CA HIS A 113 17.93 -6.18 2.76
C HIS A 113 16.51 -5.72 3.08
N ARG A 114 15.73 -5.32 2.06
CA ARG A 114 14.30 -5.01 2.21
C ARG A 114 13.53 -6.22 2.73
N PHE A 115 13.67 -7.37 2.08
CA PHE A 115 13.02 -8.60 2.53
C PHE A 115 13.40 -8.99 3.96
N ARG A 116 14.68 -8.89 4.33
CA ARG A 116 15.12 -9.14 5.71
C ARG A 116 14.43 -8.20 6.69
N SER A 117 14.37 -6.92 6.35
CA SER A 117 13.74 -5.90 7.19
C SER A 117 12.26 -6.16 7.37
N ASP A 118 11.52 -6.48 6.30
CA ASP A 118 10.09 -6.80 6.37
C ASP A 118 9.82 -8.00 7.28
N ILE A 119 10.61 -9.07 7.14
CA ILE A 119 10.49 -10.27 7.97
C ILE A 119 10.85 -9.96 9.42
N GLU A 120 11.89 -9.18 9.66
CA GLU A 120 12.37 -8.82 11.00
C GLU A 120 11.33 -8.01 11.79
N ILE A 121 10.64 -7.08 11.13
CA ILE A 121 9.68 -6.18 11.79
C ILE A 121 8.24 -6.72 11.79
N PHE A 122 7.93 -7.74 10.98
CA PHE A 122 6.59 -8.30 10.90
C PHE A 122 6.15 -8.94 12.21
N ARG A 123 4.96 -8.57 12.69
CA ARG A 123 4.32 -9.17 13.86
C ARG A 123 2.86 -9.41 13.55
N GLU A 124 2.40 -10.64 13.68
CA GLU A 124 1.00 -11.00 13.45
C GLU A 124 0.04 -10.17 14.33
N ALA A 125 0.44 -9.91 15.58
CA ALA A 125 -0.29 -9.04 16.51
C ALA A 125 -0.47 -7.59 16.02
N ASN A 126 0.32 -7.13 15.05
CA ASN A 126 0.19 -5.80 14.45
C ASN A 126 -0.82 -5.74 13.30
N VAL A 127 -1.28 -6.87 12.75
CA VAL A 127 -2.20 -6.88 11.59
C VAL A 127 -3.49 -6.13 11.90
N GLU A 128 -4.15 -6.46 13.01
CA GLU A 128 -5.38 -5.76 13.44
C GLU A 128 -5.13 -4.27 13.73
N ARG A 129 -3.96 -3.94 14.29
CA ARG A 129 -3.58 -2.56 14.60
C ARG A 129 -3.44 -1.74 13.31
N PHE A 130 -2.86 -2.30 12.26
CA PHE A 130 -2.81 -1.65 10.95
C PHE A 130 -4.20 -1.45 10.35
N SER A 131 -5.09 -2.44 10.42
CA SER A 131 -6.48 -2.28 9.98
C SER A 131 -7.17 -1.10 10.70
N ARG A 132 -6.99 -0.97 12.01
CA ARG A 132 -7.52 0.17 12.79
C ARG A 132 -6.89 1.51 12.42
N ILE A 133 -5.59 1.55 12.11
CA ILE A 133 -4.91 2.76 11.63
C ILE A 133 -5.47 3.21 10.28
N GLU A 134 -5.75 2.26 9.37
CA GLU A 134 -6.35 2.56 8.07
C GLU A 134 -7.79 3.07 8.22
N GLU A 135 -8.60 2.47 9.10
CA GLU A 135 -9.94 2.96 9.43
C GLU A 135 -9.92 4.41 9.95
N LEU A 136 -8.99 4.74 10.85
CA LEU A 136 -8.81 6.11 11.36
C LEU A 136 -8.35 7.07 10.26
N SER A 137 -7.45 6.62 9.38
CA SER A 137 -6.97 7.41 8.23
C SER A 137 -8.11 7.75 7.27
N ALA A 138 -8.97 6.78 6.95
CA ALA A 138 -10.16 6.99 6.15
C ALA A 138 -11.17 7.94 6.85
N GLY A 139 -11.33 7.81 8.17
CA GLY A 139 -12.14 8.73 8.97
C GLY A 139 -11.64 10.18 8.91
N TYR A 140 -10.33 10.39 9.06
CA TYR A 140 -9.70 11.70 8.91
C TYR A 140 -9.93 12.28 7.50
N GLN A 141 -9.72 11.48 6.45
CA GLN A 141 -9.94 11.92 5.06
C GLN A 141 -11.39 12.34 4.82
N LYS A 142 -12.36 11.58 5.33
CA LYS A 142 -13.79 11.93 5.25
C LYS A 142 -14.11 13.24 5.99
N LEU A 143 -13.58 13.40 7.20
CA LEU A 143 -13.80 14.60 8.01
C LEU A 143 -13.23 15.85 7.34
N VAL A 144 -11.96 15.82 6.94
CA VAL A 144 -11.28 16.95 6.31
C VAL A 144 -11.81 17.22 4.90
N GLY A 145 -12.10 16.17 4.13
CA GLY A 145 -12.67 16.29 2.79
C GLY A 145 -14.09 16.87 2.79
N GLY A 146 -14.83 16.73 3.90
CA GLY A 146 -16.16 17.30 4.08
C GLY A 146 -16.18 18.77 4.54
N LEU A 147 -15.03 19.37 4.85
CA LEU A 147 -14.98 20.74 5.33
C LEU A 147 -15.35 21.74 4.23
N SER A 148 -16.31 22.61 4.55
CA SER A 148 -16.70 23.73 3.70
C SER A 148 -17.04 24.96 4.53
N VAL A 149 -17.01 26.13 3.89
CA VAL A 149 -17.39 27.42 4.47
C VAL A 149 -18.33 28.14 3.51
N ASP A 150 -19.15 29.03 4.05
CA ASP A 150 -19.88 29.99 3.22
C ASP A 150 -18.91 31.07 2.70
N TRP A 151 -18.89 31.25 1.39
CA TRP A 151 -18.16 32.32 0.74
C TRP A 151 -19.10 33.09 -0.18
N ASP A 152 -19.64 34.20 0.34
CA ASP A 152 -20.58 35.06 -0.35
C ASP A 152 -21.86 34.31 -0.80
N GLY A 153 -22.38 33.42 0.06
CA GLY A 153 -23.59 32.63 -0.19
C GLY A 153 -23.37 31.33 -0.97
N GLU A 154 -22.13 31.05 -1.39
CA GLU A 154 -21.75 29.79 -2.02
C GLU A 154 -20.94 28.91 -1.06
N PRO A 155 -21.29 27.62 -0.88
CA PRO A 155 -20.45 26.70 -0.15
C PRO A 155 -19.14 26.48 -0.92
N LYS A 156 -18.00 26.74 -0.28
CA LYS A 156 -16.68 26.45 -0.82
C LYS A 156 -15.92 25.50 0.08
N THR A 157 -15.32 24.49 -0.51
CA THR A 157 -14.39 23.60 0.21
C THR A 157 -13.11 24.35 0.56
N ILE A 158 -12.38 23.86 1.56
CA ILE A 158 -11.12 24.50 1.97
C ILE A 158 -10.13 24.65 0.80
N PRO A 159 -9.90 23.64 -0.07
CA PRO A 159 -9.04 23.81 -1.25
C PRO A 159 -9.53 24.89 -2.22
N GLN A 160 -10.85 25.07 -2.36
CA GLN A 160 -11.42 26.14 -3.20
C GLN A 160 -11.12 27.54 -2.64
N LEU A 161 -10.67 27.67 -1.38
CA LEU A 161 -10.23 28.95 -0.82
C LEU A 161 -8.82 29.38 -1.29
N GLN A 162 -8.05 28.46 -1.89
CA GLN A 162 -6.64 28.68 -2.27
C GLN A 162 -6.39 29.90 -3.17
N PRO A 163 -7.23 30.21 -4.19
CA PRO A 163 -7.07 31.42 -4.99
C PRO A 163 -7.22 32.70 -4.16
N TYR A 164 -8.16 32.73 -3.21
CA TYR A 164 -8.42 33.89 -2.36
C TYR A 164 -7.30 34.14 -1.34
N LEU A 165 -6.64 33.08 -0.87
CA LEU A 165 -5.42 33.18 -0.05
C LEU A 165 -4.24 33.84 -0.80
N LYS A 166 -4.30 33.90 -2.13
CA LYS A 166 -3.29 34.53 -2.99
C LYS A 166 -3.75 35.86 -3.59
N ALA A 167 -4.93 36.36 -3.22
CA ALA A 167 -5.47 37.61 -3.73
C ALA A 167 -4.56 38.80 -3.37
N ALA A 168 -4.51 39.83 -4.22
CA ALA A 168 -3.74 41.05 -3.95
C ALA A 168 -4.27 41.80 -2.72
N ASP A 169 -5.60 41.81 -2.55
CA ASP A 169 -6.27 42.43 -1.40
C ASP A 169 -6.04 41.63 -0.11
N ARG A 170 -5.49 42.31 0.92
CA ARG A 170 -5.26 41.74 2.25
C ARG A 170 -6.56 41.32 2.93
N ALA A 171 -7.65 42.06 2.77
CA ALA A 171 -8.93 41.75 3.40
C ALA A 171 -9.50 40.42 2.88
N VAL A 172 -9.38 40.18 1.58
CA VAL A 172 -9.78 38.91 0.94
C VAL A 172 -8.97 37.74 1.49
N ARG A 173 -7.63 37.89 1.58
CA ARG A 173 -6.76 36.83 2.13
C ARG A 173 -7.10 36.54 3.59
N GLU A 174 -7.27 37.59 4.40
CA GLU A 174 -7.58 37.46 5.82
C GLU A 174 -8.92 36.75 6.04
N ARG A 175 -9.96 37.11 5.27
CA ARG A 175 -11.27 36.44 5.32
C ARG A 175 -11.15 34.96 4.95
N ALA A 176 -10.46 34.64 3.85
CA ALA A 176 -10.26 33.26 3.40
C ALA A 176 -9.49 32.43 4.43
N PHE A 177 -8.43 32.99 5.02
CA PHE A 177 -7.66 32.32 6.07
C PHE A 177 -8.51 32.06 7.31
N ARG A 178 -9.21 33.07 7.82
CA ARG A 178 -10.02 32.93 9.04
C ARG A 178 -11.15 31.93 8.86
N LEU A 179 -11.89 32.01 7.76
CA LEU A 179 -12.97 31.05 7.47
C LEU A 179 -12.43 29.62 7.35
N GLY A 180 -11.36 29.43 6.57
CA GLY A 180 -10.75 28.11 6.41
C GLY A 180 -10.24 27.55 7.74
N ALA A 181 -9.59 28.36 8.56
CA ALA A 181 -9.11 27.97 9.88
C ALA A 181 -10.27 27.64 10.85
N SER A 182 -11.34 28.44 10.85
CA SER A 182 -12.53 28.20 11.67
C SER A 182 -13.16 26.84 11.37
N ALA A 183 -13.25 26.44 10.10
CA ALA A 183 -13.79 25.12 9.74
C ALA A 183 -13.00 23.96 10.36
N TYR A 184 -11.67 24.07 10.49
CA TYR A 184 -10.86 23.09 11.22
C TYR A 184 -11.04 23.20 12.73
N LEU A 185 -11.13 24.42 13.27
CA LEU A 185 -11.32 24.66 14.71
C LEU A 185 -12.65 24.09 15.20
N ASP A 186 -13.71 24.18 14.40
CA ASP A 186 -15.02 23.59 14.69
C ASP A 186 -14.95 22.06 14.77
N LYS A 187 -13.94 21.45 14.14
CA LYS A 187 -13.67 20.00 14.14
C LYS A 187 -12.47 19.61 15.02
N ARG A 188 -11.95 20.54 15.84
CA ARG A 188 -10.74 20.35 16.62
C ARG A 188 -10.76 19.07 17.45
N ASP A 189 -11.83 18.85 18.23
CA ASP A 189 -11.87 17.75 19.18
C ASP A 189 -11.93 16.39 18.46
N GLU A 190 -12.70 16.30 17.36
CA GLU A 190 -12.76 15.12 16.50
C GLU A 190 -11.39 14.81 15.86
N LEU A 191 -10.68 15.85 15.38
CA LEU A 191 -9.35 15.72 14.78
C LEU A 191 -8.29 15.32 15.83
N ALA A 192 -8.37 15.90 17.03
CA ALA A 192 -7.46 15.58 18.14
C ALA A 192 -7.65 14.14 18.62
N GLU A 193 -8.90 13.70 18.80
CA GLU A 193 -9.20 12.30 19.17
C GLU A 193 -8.69 11.32 18.12
N CYS A 194 -8.90 11.62 16.83
CA CYS A 194 -8.39 10.81 15.73
C CYS A 194 -6.85 10.70 15.81
N PHE A 195 -6.16 11.82 15.97
CA PHE A 195 -4.71 11.85 16.10
C PHE A 195 -4.22 11.04 17.31
N ASP A 196 -4.81 11.22 18.49
CA ASP A 196 -4.42 10.52 19.71
C ASP A 196 -4.57 9.01 19.56
N ARG A 197 -5.68 8.56 18.97
CA ARG A 197 -5.92 7.13 18.71
C ARG A 197 -4.89 6.56 17.72
N MET A 198 -4.61 7.27 16.64
CA MET A 198 -3.57 6.87 15.69
C MET A 198 -2.19 6.82 16.34
N TYR A 199 -1.87 7.80 17.19
CA TYR A 199 -0.60 7.88 17.91
C TYR A 199 -0.40 6.67 18.84
N GLN A 200 -1.41 6.32 19.65
CA GLN A 200 -1.33 5.17 20.55
C GLN A 200 -1.14 3.85 19.78
N LEU A 201 -1.88 3.65 18.69
CA LEU A 201 -1.75 2.46 17.85
C LEU A 201 -0.37 2.36 17.21
N ARG A 202 0.16 3.47 16.68
CA ARG A 202 1.50 3.52 16.07
C ARG A 202 2.60 3.21 17.08
N ILE A 203 2.49 3.71 18.31
CA ILE A 203 3.43 3.34 19.39
C ILE A 203 3.32 1.85 19.73
N ALA A 204 2.11 1.30 19.82
CA ALA A 204 1.92 -0.12 20.08
C ALA A 204 2.55 -0.99 18.98
N VAL A 205 2.37 -0.60 17.70
CA VAL A 205 3.01 -1.25 16.55
C VAL A 205 4.52 -1.28 16.69
N ALA A 206 5.13 -0.14 16.98
CA ALA A 206 6.58 -0.02 17.13
C ALA A 206 7.11 -0.90 18.27
N ARG A 207 6.48 -0.85 19.44
CA ARG A 207 6.87 -1.64 20.61
C ARG A 207 6.77 -3.15 20.35
N GLU A 208 5.70 -3.60 19.71
CA GLU A 208 5.52 -5.00 19.33
C GLU A 208 6.61 -5.48 18.36
N ALA A 209 7.01 -4.59 17.43
CA ALA A 209 8.09 -4.87 16.50
C ALA A 209 9.50 -4.77 17.14
N GLY A 210 9.62 -4.38 18.42
CA GLY A 210 10.88 -4.28 19.15
C GLY A 210 11.56 -2.92 19.09
N PHE A 211 10.87 -1.87 18.63
CA PHE A 211 11.40 -0.52 18.52
C PHE A 211 11.03 0.35 19.73
N ALA A 212 11.93 1.25 20.11
CA ALA A 212 11.71 2.22 21.18
C ALA A 212 10.64 3.27 20.83
N ASP A 213 10.51 3.61 19.55
CA ASP A 213 9.55 4.59 19.05
C ASP A 213 9.11 4.28 17.61
N TYR A 214 8.05 4.97 17.18
CA TYR A 214 7.46 4.79 15.86
C TYR A 214 8.31 5.36 14.72
N GLN A 215 9.22 6.31 15.00
CA GLN A 215 10.09 6.87 13.98
C GLN A 215 11.09 5.81 13.51
N HIS A 216 11.78 5.14 14.43
CA HIS A 216 12.73 4.08 14.10
C HIS A 216 12.04 2.91 13.40
N TYR A 217 10.87 2.50 13.90
CA TYR A 217 10.03 1.51 13.21
C TYR A 217 9.73 1.95 11.76
N CYS A 218 9.30 3.20 11.54
CA CYS A 218 8.98 3.71 10.21
C CYS A 218 10.17 3.77 9.27
N PHE A 219 11.38 4.01 9.76
CA PHE A 219 12.57 3.99 8.92
C PHE A 219 12.85 2.57 8.40
N ALA A 220 12.78 1.56 9.27
CA ALA A 220 12.90 0.16 8.89
C ALA A 220 11.77 -0.25 7.92
N ALA A 221 10.51 0.04 8.27
CA ALA A 221 9.33 -0.29 7.46
C ALA A 221 9.29 0.42 6.10
N LYS A 222 10.02 1.53 5.92
CA LYS A 222 10.15 2.25 4.64
C LYS A 222 11.49 2.01 3.96
N HIS A 223 12.28 1.06 4.47
CA HIS A 223 13.58 0.68 3.93
C HIS A 223 14.54 1.87 3.79
N ARG A 224 14.57 2.72 4.82
CA ARG A 224 15.46 3.87 4.92
C ARG A 224 16.64 3.49 5.81
N PHE A 225 17.70 3.01 5.17
CA PHE A 225 18.97 2.60 5.76
C PHE A 225 20.04 3.67 5.53
#